data_AF-A0A964E5Y7-F1
#
_entry.id   AF-A0A964E5Y7-F1
#
_cell.length_a   1.000
_cell.length_b   1.000
_cell.length_c   1.000
_cell.angle_alpha   90.00
_cell.angle_beta   90.00
_cell.angle_gamma   90.00
#
_symmetry.space_group_name_H-M   'P 1'
#
loop_
_entity.id
_entity.type
_entity.pdbx_description
1 polymer ?
#
loop_
_entity_poly.entity_id
_entity_poly.type
_entity_poly.pdbx_seq_one_letter_code
_entity_poly.pdbx_strand_id
1 'polypeptide(L)'
;MTNFDQEQALAEGWGVFDAGQREDGSARIEIQRFDDAQIFADDHKVWTHVVGLARQGSQLHRVALELVDARERRVIEHLCGPW
;
A
#
# COMPACT_ATOMS: atom_id res chain seq x y z
N MET A 1 -0.43 -6.56 18.21
CA MET A 1 -0.69 -6.75 16.77
C MET A 1 -1.67 -5.68 16.36
N THR A 2 -1.25 -4.70 15.57
CA THR A 2 -2.17 -3.79 14.92
C THR A 2 -2.75 -4.55 13.74
N ASN A 3 -4.04 -4.88 13.78
CA ASN A 3 -4.70 -5.54 12.65
C ASN A 3 -4.87 -4.49 11.54
N PHE A 4 -4.48 -4.83 10.31
CA PHE A 4 -4.73 -3.96 9.17
C PHE A 4 -6.22 -4.03 8.79
N ASP A 5 -6.86 -2.88 8.60
CA ASP A 5 -8.27 -2.79 8.23
C ASP A 5 -8.40 -2.75 6.70
N GLN A 6 -8.51 -3.93 6.11
CA GLN A 6 -8.71 -4.08 4.66
C GLN A 6 -10.01 -3.41 4.19
N GLU A 7 -11.08 -3.48 4.98
CA GLU A 7 -12.38 -2.92 4.58
C GLU A 7 -12.31 -1.39 4.49
N GLN A 8 -11.66 -0.74 5.47
CA GLN A 8 -11.43 0.70 5.43
C GLN A 8 -10.57 1.11 4.22
N ALA A 9 -9.49 0.39 3.94
CA ALA A 9 -8.64 0.67 2.78
C ALA A 9 -9.44 0.56 1.46
N LEU A 10 -10.25 -0.50 1.30
CA LEU A 10 -11.08 -0.70 0.11
C LEU A 10 -12.13 0.40 -0.04
N ALA A 11 -12.70 0.89 1.06
CA ALA A 11 -13.61 2.04 1.05
C ALA A 11 -12.92 3.35 0.64
N GLU A 12 -11.62 3.48 0.91
CA GLU A 12 -10.80 4.59 0.39
C GLU A 12 -10.35 4.37 -1.07
N GLY A 13 -10.60 3.19 -1.65
CA GLY A 13 -10.29 2.87 -3.05
C GLY A 13 -8.92 2.23 -3.27
N TRP A 14 -8.31 1.64 -2.23
CA TRP A 14 -7.04 0.93 -2.32
C TRP A 14 -7.00 -0.30 -1.41
N GLY A 15 -5.95 -1.12 -1.48
CA GLY A 15 -5.82 -2.26 -0.59
C GLY A 15 -4.39 -2.81 -0.53
N VAL A 16 -4.14 -3.68 0.45
CA VAL A 16 -2.93 -4.52 0.49
C VAL A 16 -3.29 -5.89 -0.02
N PHE A 17 -2.57 -6.37 -1.03
CA PHE A 17 -2.87 -7.64 -1.70
C PHE A 17 -1.67 -8.56 -1.69
N ASP A 18 -1.94 -9.86 -1.49
CA ASP A 18 -1.00 -10.92 -1.83
C ASP A 18 -1.08 -11.16 -3.35
N ALA A 19 -0.05 -10.72 -4.06
CA ALA A 19 0.08 -10.86 -5.50
C ALA A 19 0.96 -12.06 -5.90
N GLY A 20 1.08 -13.05 -5.00
CA GLY A 20 1.77 -14.31 -5.22
C GLY A 20 3.24 -14.24 -4.82
N GLN A 21 4.12 -14.72 -5.69
CA GLN A 21 5.56 -14.78 -5.43
C GLN A 21 6.34 -13.98 -6.47
N ARG A 22 7.46 -13.40 -6.04
CA ARG A 22 8.49 -12.84 -6.91
C ARG A 22 9.29 -13.99 -7.55
N GLU A 23 10.13 -13.66 -8.54
CA GLU A 23 10.97 -14.64 -9.26
C GLU A 23 11.95 -15.39 -8.35
N ASP A 24 12.36 -14.80 -7.23
CA ASP A 24 13.23 -15.40 -6.22
C ASP A 24 12.47 -16.25 -5.19
N GLY A 25 11.15 -16.43 -5.35
CA GLY A 25 10.28 -17.19 -4.46
C GLY A 25 9.82 -16.43 -3.20
N SER A 26 10.23 -15.16 -3.02
CA SER A 26 9.73 -14.32 -1.92
C SER A 26 8.25 -13.94 -2.13
N ALA A 27 7.51 -13.77 -1.04
CA ALA A 27 6.13 -13.32 -1.10
C ALA A 27 6.04 -11.90 -1.70
N ARG A 28 5.04 -11.68 -2.54
CA ARG A 28 4.77 -10.41 -3.21
C ARG A 28 3.57 -9.74 -2.56
N ILE A 29 3.83 -8.78 -1.67
CA ILE A 29 2.79 -8.04 -0.94
C ILE A 29 2.83 -6.58 -1.40
N GLU A 30 1.75 -6.11 -2.02
CA GLU A 30 1.69 -4.80 -2.69
C GLU A 30 0.52 -3.95 -2.22
N ILE A 31 0.70 -2.64 -2.25
CA ILE A 31 -0.41 -1.67 -2.14
C ILE A 31 -0.85 -1.32 -3.56
N GLN A 32 -2.11 -1.59 -3.88
CA GLN A 32 -2.66 -1.37 -5.22
C GLN A 32 -3.96 -0.59 -5.15
N ARG A 33 -4.32 0.06 -6.26
CA ARG A 33 -5.65 0.64 -6.43
C ARG A 33 -6.71 -0.45 -6.40
N PHE A 34 -7.85 -0.14 -5.81
CA PHE A 34 -9.01 -1.03 -5.89
C PHE A 34 -9.83 -0.67 -7.14
N ASP A 35 -9.69 -1.48 -8.18
CA ASP A 35 -10.23 -1.21 -9.52
C ASP A 35 -11.74 -0.93 -9.54
N ASP A 36 -12.52 -1.62 -8.69
CA ASP A 36 -13.97 -1.49 -8.63
C ASP A 36 -14.42 -0.13 -8.06
N ALA A 37 -13.60 0.51 -7.22
CA ALA A 37 -13.93 1.80 -6.62
C ALA A 37 -13.67 2.98 -7.58
N GLN A 38 -12.76 2.83 -8.55
CA GLN A 38 -12.38 3.86 -9.53
C GLN A 38 -11.99 5.23 -8.91
N ILE A 39 -11.50 5.25 -7.67
CA ILE A 39 -11.10 6.49 -6.95
C ILE A 39 -9.72 6.99 -7.43
N PHE A 40 -8.77 6.07 -7.62
CA PHE A 40 -7.42 6.38 -8.07
C PHE A 40 -7.20 5.96 -9.52
N ALA A 41 -6.49 6.80 -10.27
CA ALA A 41 -6.17 6.55 -11.68
C ALA A 41 -5.13 5.43 -11.85
N ASP A 42 -4.19 5.32 -10.91
CA ASP A 42 -3.08 4.37 -10.93
C ASP A 42 -2.57 4.12 -9.49
N ASP A 43 -1.73 3.10 -9.34
CA ASP A 43 -1.14 2.72 -8.04
C ASP A 43 -0.21 3.81 -7.49
N HIS A 44 0.41 4.62 -8.34
CA HIS A 44 1.26 5.72 -7.88
C HIS A 44 0.46 6.81 -7.15
N LYS A 45 -0.79 7.08 -7.57
CA LYS A 45 -1.71 7.95 -6.82
C LYS A 45 -2.09 7.35 -5.47
N VAL A 46 -2.28 6.04 -5.40
CA VAL A 46 -2.51 5.33 -4.14
C VAL A 46 -1.30 5.48 -3.22
N TRP A 47 -0.09 5.21 -3.69
CA TRP A 47 1.12 5.32 -2.88
C TRP A 47 1.32 6.74 -2.34
N THR A 48 1.08 7.75 -3.17
CA THR A 48 1.14 9.16 -2.76
C THR A 48 0.13 9.47 -1.64
N HIS A 49 -1.11 8.97 -1.77
CA HIS A 49 -2.16 9.13 -0.76
C HIS A 49 -1.79 8.45 0.56
N VAL A 50 -1.40 7.17 0.50
CA VAL A 50 -1.07 6.36 1.68
C VAL A 50 0.13 6.95 2.42
N VAL A 51 1.21 7.27 1.72
CA VAL A 51 2.40 7.93 2.32
C VAL A 51 2.03 9.29 2.92
N GLY A 52 1.20 10.07 2.24
CA GLY A 52 0.72 11.36 2.72
C GLY A 52 -0.01 11.25 4.07
N LEU A 53 -0.93 10.30 4.21
CA LEU A 53 -1.69 10.09 5.44
C LEU A 53 -0.86 9.41 6.54
N ALA A 54 0.07 8.51 6.19
CA ALA A 54 1.01 7.93 7.14
C ALA A 54 1.88 9.01 7.80
N ARG A 55 2.37 9.98 7.03
CA ARG A 55 3.15 11.12 7.54
C ARG A 55 2.32 12.03 8.45
N GLN A 56 1.02 12.14 8.20
CA GLN A 56 0.09 12.90 9.05
C GLN A 56 -0.30 12.17 10.35
N GLY A 57 0.17 10.94 10.57
CA GLY A 57 -0.10 10.19 11.79
C GLY A 57 -1.16 9.11 11.66
N SER A 58 -1.68 8.85 10.45
CA SER A 58 -2.69 7.82 10.27
C SER A 58 -2.12 6.42 10.49
N GLN A 59 -2.70 5.70 11.46
CA GLN A 59 -2.25 4.35 11.83
C GLN A 59 -2.53 3.33 10.72
N LEU A 60 -3.70 3.38 10.07
CA LEU A 60 -4.05 2.48 8.97
C LEU A 60 -2.97 2.47 7.88
N HIS A 61 -2.60 3.66 7.43
CA HIS A 61 -1.67 3.87 6.34
C HIS A 61 -0.24 3.46 6.70
N ARG A 62 0.20 3.72 7.94
CA ARG A 62 1.49 3.24 8.44
C ARG A 62 1.55 1.71 8.46
N VAL A 63 0.52 1.07 9.00
CA VAL A 63 0.44 -0.39 9.05
C VAL A 63 0.45 -0.98 7.64
N ALA A 64 -0.27 -0.41 6.68
CA ALA A 64 -0.21 -0.86 5.29
C ALA A 64 1.22 -0.82 4.71
N LEU A 65 1.95 0.28 4.95
CA LEU A 65 3.32 0.44 4.50
C LEU A 65 4.33 -0.48 5.22
N GLU A 66 3.98 -1.00 6.40
CA GLU A 66 4.76 -2.01 7.11
C GLU A 66 4.51 -3.43 6.60
N LEU A 67 3.39 -3.67 5.90
CA LEU A 67 3.00 -4.98 5.37
C LEU A 67 3.59 -5.30 3.99
N VAL A 68 3.90 -4.28 3.18
CA VAL A 68 4.43 -4.49 1.84
C VAL A 68 5.79 -5.17 1.85
N ASP A 69 6.09 -5.91 0.79
CA ASP A 69 7.38 -6.56 0.67
C ASP A 69 8.53 -5.55 0.49
N ALA A 70 9.77 -5.99 0.71
CA ALA A 70 10.94 -5.11 0.68
C ALA A 70 11.20 -4.46 -0.69
N ARG A 71 10.75 -5.10 -1.78
CA ARG A 71 10.91 -4.57 -3.14
C ARG A 71 9.88 -3.47 -3.38
N GLU A 72 8.62 -3.72 -3.03
CA GLU A 72 7.55 -2.73 -3.11
C GLU A 72 7.87 -1.50 -2.26
N ARG A 73 8.33 -1.72 -1.02
CA ARG A 73 8.80 -0.65 -0.13
C ARG A 73 9.81 0.27 -0.81
N ARG A 74 10.83 -0.29 -1.46
CA ARG A 74 11.87 0.50 -2.16
C ARG A 74 11.29 1.31 -3.32
N VAL A 75 10.32 0.78 -4.05
CA VAL A 75 9.64 1.49 -5.13
C VAL A 75 8.86 2.68 -4.58
N ILE A 76 8.07 2.45 -3.52
CA ILE A 76 7.29 3.51 -2.86
C ILE A 76 8.23 4.58 -2.28
N GLU A 77 9.31 4.19 -1.58
CA GLU A 77 10.29 5.12 -1.03
C GLU A 77 11.00 5.93 -2.14
N HIS A 78 11.29 5.32 -3.29
CA HIS A 78 11.90 6.00 -4.43
C HIS A 78 10.98 7.06 -5.04
N LEU A 79 9.67 6.77 -5.16
CA LEU A 79 8.72 7.65 -5.83
C LEU A 79 8.10 8.70 -4.89
N CYS A 80 7.79 8.32 -3.65
CA CYS A 80 7.06 9.15 -2.69
C CYS A 80 7.95 9.70 -1.56
N GLY A 81 9.18 9.19 -1.43
CA GLY A 81 10.09 9.47 -0.32
C GLY A 81 9.81 8.57 0.91
N PRO A 82 10.71 8.59 1.91
CA PRO A 82 10.52 7.82 3.15
C PRO A 82 9.36 8.36 3.99
N TRP A 83 8.73 7.51 4.80
CA TRP A 83 7.60 7.87 5.67
C TRP A 83 7.87 7.63 7.15
#